data_AF-A0A7H4MYL3-F1
#
_entry.id   AF-A0A7H4MYL3-F1
#
_cell.length_a   1.000
_cell.length_b   1.000
_cell.length_c   1.000
_cell.angle_alpha   90.00
_cell.angle_beta   90.00
_cell.angle_gamma   90.00
#
_symmetry.space_group_name_H-M   'P 1'
#
loop_
_entity.id
_entity.type
_entity.pdbx_description
1 polymer ?
#
loop_
_entity_poly.entity_id
_entity_poly.type
_entity_poly.pdbx_seq_one_letter_code
_entity_poly.pdbx_strand_id
1 'polypeptide(L)'
;MKAAVIGRYQNTGQVCAAAKRFIVEAGIAEAFTQKFVAAAAALKMGDPRDEQNYIGPMARFDLRDELHEQVRATLKEGATLLLGAEKIEGAGNYYAPTVLGNVTAEMTGFREELFGPVATITEARDADHALALANDSEFGLSATVLHHQ
;
A
#
# COMPACT_ATOMS: atom_id res chain seq x y z
N MET A 1 -6.09 -13.16 1.55
CA MET A 1 -6.67 -11.96 0.90
C MET A 1 -7.42 -11.04 1.87
N LYS A 2 -8.53 -11.47 2.50
CA LYS A 2 -9.25 -10.66 3.51
C LYS A 2 -8.31 -10.10 4.61
N ALA A 3 -7.41 -10.93 5.16
CA ALA A 3 -6.46 -10.51 6.19
C ALA A 3 -5.43 -9.45 5.72
N ALA A 4 -4.95 -9.53 4.47
CA ALA A 4 -3.95 -8.61 3.94
C ALA A 4 -4.52 -7.20 3.70
N VAL A 5 -5.75 -7.12 3.19
CA VAL A 5 -6.48 -5.86 2.99
C VAL A 5 -6.83 -5.23 4.34
N ILE A 6 -7.36 -6.03 5.27
CA ILE A 6 -7.69 -5.54 6.62
C ILE A 6 -6.43 -5.00 7.33
N GLY A 7 -5.31 -5.72 7.28
CA GLY A 7 -4.06 -5.29 7.92
C GLY A 7 -3.42 -4.05 7.29
N ARG A 8 -3.56 -3.82 5.97
CA ARG A 8 -2.99 -2.61 5.31
C ARG A 8 -3.78 -1.34 5.63
N TYR A 9 -5.11 -1.46 5.73
CA TYR A 9 -6.02 -0.32 5.73
C TYR A 9 -6.67 -0.05 7.09
N GLN A 10 -6.44 -0.89 8.11
CA GLN A 10 -6.77 -0.54 9.49
C GLN A 10 -6.15 0.82 9.86
N ASN A 11 -6.94 1.68 10.52
CA ASN A 11 -6.59 3.07 10.85
C ASN A 11 -6.12 3.91 9.64
N THR A 12 -6.72 3.69 8.46
CA THR A 12 -6.31 4.37 7.21
C THR A 12 -4.84 4.09 6.86
N GLY A 13 -4.30 2.96 7.31
CA GLY A 13 -2.90 2.59 7.08
C GLY A 13 -1.88 3.34 7.94
N GLN A 14 -2.32 4.18 8.89
CA GLN A 14 -1.48 4.84 9.89
C GLN A 14 -1.21 3.90 11.08
N VAL A 15 -0.63 2.74 10.78
CA VAL A 15 -0.22 1.76 11.77
C VAL A 15 1.24 1.41 11.50
N CYS A 16 2.08 1.58 12.50
CA CYS A 16 3.52 1.26 12.44
C CYS A 16 3.78 -0.21 12.02
N ALA A 17 2.86 -1.14 12.34
CA ALA A 17 2.89 -2.55 11.94
C ALA A 17 2.13 -2.91 10.64
N ALA A 18 1.55 -1.94 9.91
CA ALA A 18 0.83 -2.25 8.66
C ALA A 18 1.78 -2.86 7.62
N ALA A 19 1.32 -3.90 6.92
CA ALA A 19 2.03 -4.51 5.80
C ALA A 19 2.05 -3.53 4.61
N LYS A 20 3.07 -2.69 4.55
CA LYS A 20 3.19 -1.59 3.57
C LYS A 20 3.68 -2.06 2.20
N ARG A 21 4.55 -3.07 2.19
CA ARG A 21 5.19 -3.66 1.00
C ARG A 21 4.67 -5.08 0.79
N PHE A 22 4.10 -5.35 -0.37
CA PHE A 22 3.72 -6.69 -0.79
C PHE A 22 4.79 -7.22 -1.74
N ILE A 23 5.64 -8.11 -1.26
CA ILE A 23 6.58 -8.85 -2.09
C ILE A 23 5.92 -10.16 -2.49
N VAL A 24 5.76 -10.38 -3.79
CA VAL A 24 4.95 -11.47 -4.33
C VAL A 24 5.75 -12.21 -5.39
N GLU A 25 5.83 -13.53 -5.31
CA GLU A 25 6.55 -14.34 -6.31
C GLU A 25 5.86 -14.27 -7.68
N ALA A 26 6.67 -14.23 -8.75
CA ALA A 26 6.26 -14.06 -10.13
C ALA A 26 5.11 -15.00 -10.55
N GLY A 27 5.15 -16.26 -10.11
CA GLY A 27 4.14 -17.25 -10.45
C GLY A 27 2.72 -16.94 -9.95
N ILE A 28 2.56 -16.04 -8.97
CA ILE A 28 1.25 -15.63 -8.42
C ILE A 28 1.02 -14.11 -8.45
N ALA A 29 2.00 -13.32 -8.91
CA ALA A 29 1.98 -11.86 -8.85
C ALA A 29 0.77 -11.25 -9.55
N GLU A 30 0.44 -11.71 -10.76
CA GLU A 30 -0.70 -11.21 -11.53
C GLU A 30 -2.03 -11.48 -10.80
N ALA A 31 -2.28 -12.75 -10.45
CA ALA A 31 -3.52 -13.16 -9.79
C ALA A 31 -3.70 -12.50 -8.41
N PHE A 32 -2.60 -12.31 -7.67
CA PHE A 32 -2.60 -11.56 -6.42
C PHE A 32 -2.94 -10.09 -6.66
N THR A 33 -2.28 -9.45 -7.61
CA THR A 33 -2.44 -8.01 -7.91
C THR A 33 -3.87 -7.69 -8.32
N GLN A 34 -4.44 -8.44 -9.25
CA GLN A 34 -5.84 -8.24 -9.69
C GLN A 34 -6.81 -8.35 -8.52
N LYS A 35 -6.64 -9.39 -7.69
CA LYS A 35 -7.44 -9.61 -6.49
C LYS A 35 -7.29 -8.46 -5.49
N PHE A 36 -6.05 -8.07 -5.20
CA PHE A 36 -5.75 -7.01 -4.24
C PHE A 36 -6.36 -5.68 -4.67
N VAL A 37 -6.17 -5.29 -5.92
CA VAL A 37 -6.74 -4.07 -6.51
C VAL A 37 -8.27 -4.09 -6.42
N ALA A 38 -8.91 -5.21 -6.79
CA ALA A 38 -10.37 -5.34 -6.71
C ALA A 38 -10.89 -5.17 -5.27
N ALA A 39 -10.19 -5.74 -4.28
CA ALA A 39 -10.57 -5.59 -2.88
C ALA A 39 -10.32 -4.18 -2.34
N ALA A 40 -9.23 -3.52 -2.74
CA ALA A 40 -8.93 -2.14 -2.37
C ALA A 40 -9.94 -1.16 -2.98
N ALA A 41 -10.38 -1.40 -4.23
CA ALA A 41 -11.38 -0.59 -4.91
C ALA A 41 -12.78 -0.70 -4.28
N ALA A 42 -13.07 -1.82 -3.62
CA ALA A 42 -14.34 -2.03 -2.91
C ALA A 42 -14.41 -1.34 -1.54
N LEU A 43 -13.31 -0.73 -1.06
CA LEU A 43 -13.28 -0.04 0.22
C LEU A 43 -14.09 1.25 0.15
N LYS A 44 -15.07 1.38 1.04
CA LYS A 44 -15.84 2.61 1.21
C LYS A 44 -15.03 3.63 2.01
N MET A 45 -15.01 4.86 1.55
CA MET A 45 -14.35 6.00 2.19
C MET A 45 -15.40 7.05 2.57
N GLY A 46 -15.29 7.61 3.77
CA GLY A 46 -16.23 8.62 4.25
C GLY A 46 -16.07 8.97 5.72
N ASP A 47 -17.10 9.56 6.33
CA ASP A 47 -17.10 9.94 7.74
C ASP A 47 -16.78 8.72 8.62
N PRO A 48 -15.75 8.78 9.48
CA PRO A 48 -15.37 7.67 10.36
C PRO A 48 -16.43 7.32 11.42
N ARG A 49 -17.46 8.15 11.61
CA ARG A 49 -18.62 7.82 12.46
C ARG A 49 -19.61 6.86 11.82
N ASP A 50 -19.57 6.69 10.50
CA ASP A 50 -20.37 5.70 9.79
C ASP A 50 -19.55 4.42 9.65
N GLU A 51 -20.00 3.35 10.32
CA GLU A 51 -19.34 2.04 10.34
C GLU A 51 -19.28 1.36 8.96
N GLN A 52 -20.04 1.85 7.98
CA GLN A 52 -19.91 1.38 6.59
C GLN A 52 -18.63 1.86 5.92
N ASN A 53 -18.01 2.93 6.42
CA ASN A 53 -16.78 3.49 5.88
C ASN A 53 -15.57 2.79 6.50
N TYR A 54 -14.73 2.25 5.63
CA TYR A 54 -13.49 1.59 6.03
C TYR A 54 -12.29 2.55 6.01
N ILE A 55 -12.36 3.58 5.18
CA ILE A 55 -11.29 4.56 5.00
C ILE A 55 -11.78 5.91 5.50
N GLY A 56 -11.14 6.40 6.57
CA GLY A 56 -11.37 7.73 7.12
C GLY A 56 -10.36 8.76 6.59
N PRO A 57 -10.41 10.01 7.08
CA PRO A 57 -9.40 11.01 6.75
C PRO A 57 -8.05 10.63 7.35
N MET A 58 -6.97 11.17 6.81
CA MET A 58 -5.65 11.11 7.46
C MET A 58 -5.66 11.97 8.75
N ALA A 59 -4.60 11.95 9.56
CA ALA A 59 -4.58 12.76 10.78
C ALA A 59 -4.36 14.27 10.53
N ARG A 60 -3.51 14.64 9.56
CA ARG A 60 -3.18 16.03 9.22
C ARG A 60 -3.03 16.25 7.71
N PHE A 61 -3.19 17.50 7.25
CA PHE A 61 -3.06 17.85 5.83
C PHE A 61 -1.64 17.71 5.30
N ASP A 62 -0.65 18.08 6.10
CA ASP A 62 0.78 17.97 5.74
C ASP A 62 1.18 16.49 5.52
N LEU A 63 0.72 15.57 6.36
CA LEU A 63 0.93 14.13 6.18
C LEU A 63 0.32 13.60 4.87
N ARG A 64 -0.86 14.10 4.48
CA ARG A 64 -1.50 13.75 3.21
C ARG A 64 -0.71 14.27 2.02
N ASP A 65 -0.22 15.50 2.11
CA ASP A 65 0.53 16.12 1.03
C ASP A 65 1.90 15.46 0.88
N GLU A 66 2.59 15.12 1.98
CA GLU A 66 3.84 14.35 1.98
C GLU A 66 3.65 12.97 1.33
N LEU A 67 2.62 12.22 1.75
CA LEU A 67 2.27 10.93 1.15
C LEU A 67 2.03 11.05 -0.36
N HIS A 68 1.34 12.11 -0.79
CA HIS A 68 1.07 12.34 -2.21
C HIS A 68 2.36 12.58 -3.00
N GLU A 69 3.31 13.34 -2.46
CA GLU A 69 4.59 13.57 -3.11
C GLU A 69 5.42 12.29 -3.20
N GLN A 70 5.41 11.42 -2.16
CA GLN A 70 6.05 10.10 -2.22
C GLN A 70 5.43 9.21 -3.31
N VAL A 71 4.10 9.22 -3.44
CA VAL A 71 3.39 8.49 -4.50
C VAL A 71 3.81 9.00 -5.88
N ARG A 72 3.87 10.32 -6.07
CA ARG A 72 4.28 10.94 -7.33
C ARG A 72 5.74 10.66 -7.68
N ALA A 73 6.64 10.68 -6.70
CA ALA A 73 8.04 10.31 -6.88
C ALA A 73 8.15 8.84 -7.35
N THR A 74 7.49 7.93 -6.65
CA THR A 74 7.46 6.49 -6.98
C THR A 74 6.95 6.25 -8.41
N LEU A 75 5.90 6.95 -8.83
CA LEU A 75 5.39 6.88 -10.21
C LEU A 75 6.40 7.43 -11.24
N LYS A 76 7.07 8.54 -10.92
CA LYS A 76 8.10 9.13 -11.78
C LYS A 76 9.32 8.21 -11.95
N GLU A 77 9.59 7.37 -10.96
CA GLU A 77 10.68 6.38 -10.97
C GLU A 77 10.33 5.11 -11.77
N GLY A 78 9.08 4.96 -12.20
CA GLY A 78 8.66 3.88 -13.11
C GLY A 78 7.62 2.92 -12.54
N ALA A 79 7.13 3.15 -11.32
CA ALA A 79 6.01 2.38 -10.79
C ALA A 79 4.74 2.58 -11.62
N THR A 80 3.85 1.59 -11.58
CA THR A 80 2.57 1.62 -12.29
C THR A 80 1.44 1.96 -11.33
N LEU A 81 0.63 2.96 -11.67
CA LEU A 81 -0.59 3.25 -10.93
C LEU A 81 -1.66 2.20 -11.25
N LEU A 82 -2.05 1.40 -10.26
CA LEU A 82 -3.10 0.39 -10.42
C LEU A 82 -4.45 0.84 -9.85
N LEU A 83 -4.44 1.76 -8.88
CA LEU A 83 -5.63 2.33 -8.25
C LEU A 83 -5.28 3.65 -7.53
N GLY A 84 -6.19 4.62 -7.54
CA GLY A 84 -6.16 5.79 -6.66
C GLY A 84 -5.12 6.84 -7.05
N ALA A 85 -4.26 7.20 -6.08
CA ALA A 85 -3.27 8.28 -6.14
C ALA A 85 -3.84 9.71 -6.16
N GLU A 86 -4.96 9.92 -5.47
CA GLU A 86 -5.68 11.20 -5.46
C GLU A 86 -5.87 11.76 -4.05
N LYS A 87 -5.65 13.07 -3.92
CA LYS A 87 -6.10 13.85 -2.76
C LYS A 87 -7.56 14.22 -2.99
N ILE A 88 -8.42 13.83 -2.06
CA ILE A 88 -9.85 14.12 -2.19
C ILE A 88 -10.10 15.56 -1.75
N GLU A 89 -10.81 16.31 -2.60
CA GLU A 89 -11.23 17.68 -2.30
C GLU A 89 -12.34 17.72 -1.25
N GLY A 90 -12.41 18.82 -0.50
CA GLY A 90 -13.48 19.08 0.47
C GLY A 90 -13.01 19.20 1.92
N ALA A 91 -13.98 19.09 2.85
CA ALA A 91 -13.74 19.21 4.28
C ALA A 91 -13.10 17.93 4.82
N GLY A 92 -11.77 17.92 4.90
CA GLY A 92 -10.98 16.82 5.46
C GLY A 92 -9.78 16.48 4.58
N ASN A 93 -8.84 15.76 5.18
CA ASN A 93 -7.58 15.35 4.57
C ASN A 93 -7.66 13.87 4.14
N TYR A 94 -8.63 13.57 3.29
CA TYR A 94 -8.82 12.25 2.72
C TYR A 94 -7.83 11.99 1.57
N TYR A 95 -7.37 10.74 1.48
CA TYR A 95 -6.54 10.25 0.41
C TYR A 95 -7.14 8.96 -0.14
N ALA A 96 -7.29 8.85 -1.46
CA ALA A 96 -7.88 7.68 -2.08
C ALA A 96 -7.06 6.42 -1.76
N PRO A 97 -7.69 5.27 -1.49
CA PRO A 97 -7.00 3.98 -1.47
C PRO A 97 -6.18 3.81 -2.73
N THR A 98 -4.88 3.62 -2.57
CA THR A 98 -3.92 3.64 -3.67
C THR A 98 -3.16 2.34 -3.74
N VAL A 99 -2.92 1.85 -4.95
CA VAL A 99 -2.09 0.67 -5.21
C VAL A 99 -1.11 0.98 -6.32
N LEU A 100 0.18 0.80 -6.02
CA LEU A 100 1.28 0.95 -6.97
C LEU A 100 1.87 -0.43 -7.26
N GLY A 101 1.92 -0.81 -8.53
CA GLY A 101 2.56 -2.02 -9.01
C GLY A 101 3.94 -1.73 -9.62
N ASN A 102 4.68 -2.79 -9.93
CA ASN A 102 6.02 -2.71 -10.53
C ASN A 102 7.00 -1.85 -9.71
N VAL A 103 6.85 -1.85 -8.38
CA VAL A 103 7.72 -1.09 -7.49
C VAL A 103 8.99 -1.89 -7.26
N THR A 104 10.16 -1.31 -7.55
CA THR A 104 11.47 -1.95 -7.35
C THR A 104 12.16 -1.46 -6.07
N ALA A 105 13.24 -2.14 -5.66
CA ALA A 105 13.95 -1.85 -4.41
C ALA A 105 14.58 -0.45 -4.37
N GLU A 106 14.81 0.15 -5.53
CA GLU A 106 15.43 1.47 -5.69
C GLU A 106 14.44 2.62 -5.55
N MET A 107 13.13 2.36 -5.66
CA MET A 107 12.10 3.40 -5.70
C MET A 107 11.71 3.91 -4.31
N THR A 108 11.27 5.16 -4.24
CA THR A 108 10.74 5.82 -3.03
C THR A 108 9.71 4.95 -2.32
N GLY A 109 8.71 4.42 -3.03
CA GLY A 109 7.64 3.61 -2.44
C GLY A 109 8.07 2.25 -1.88
N PHE A 110 9.33 1.83 -2.14
CA PHE A 110 9.94 0.68 -1.50
C PHE A 110 10.81 1.06 -0.31
N ARG A 111 11.57 2.15 -0.43
CA ARG A 111 12.58 2.56 0.55
C ARG A 111 12.03 3.37 1.70
N GLU A 112 11.04 4.21 1.43
CA GLU A 112 10.45 5.11 2.40
C GLU A 112 9.17 4.54 3.01
N GLU A 113 8.83 5.03 4.20
CA GLU A 113 7.59 4.65 4.86
C GLU A 113 6.40 5.46 4.33
N LEU A 114 5.53 4.82 3.53
CA LEU A 114 4.28 5.43 3.04
C LEU A 114 3.18 5.42 4.13
N PHE A 115 3.11 6.50 4.89
CA PHE A 115 2.21 6.64 6.06
C PHE A 115 0.77 7.05 5.69
N GLY A 116 0.07 6.18 4.96
CA GLY A 116 -1.34 6.33 4.63
C GLY A 116 -1.89 5.17 3.80
N PRO A 117 -3.02 5.31 3.10
CA PRO A 117 -3.73 4.20 2.46
C PRO A 117 -3.12 3.81 1.10
N VAL A 118 -1.80 3.61 1.04
CA VAL A 118 -1.04 3.29 -0.20
C VAL A 118 -0.35 1.93 -0.09
N ALA A 119 -0.67 0.98 -0.95
CA ALA A 119 0.05 -0.29 -1.03
C ALA A 119 1.04 -0.28 -2.20
N THR A 120 2.24 -0.85 -1.99
CA THR A 120 3.18 -1.14 -3.08
C THR A 120 3.29 -2.65 -3.30
N ILE A 121 3.35 -3.05 -4.57
CA ILE A 121 3.51 -4.44 -4.99
C ILE A 121 4.83 -4.56 -5.77
N THR A 122 5.69 -5.43 -5.25
CA THR A 122 7.00 -5.76 -5.81
C THR A 122 7.00 -7.24 -6.18
N GLU A 123 7.39 -7.54 -7.42
CA GLU A 123 7.51 -8.92 -7.89
C GLU A 123 8.88 -9.51 -7.52
N ALA A 124 8.89 -10.65 -6.85
CA ALA A 124 10.08 -11.46 -6.60
C ALA A 124 10.18 -12.59 -7.63
N ARG A 125 11.41 -12.99 -7.98
CA ARG A 125 11.61 -14.06 -8.98
C ARG A 125 11.30 -15.44 -8.40
N ASP A 126 11.65 -15.60 -7.13
CA ASP A 126 11.55 -16.81 -6.32
C ASP A 126 11.56 -16.43 -4.84
N ALA A 127 11.39 -17.43 -3.97
CA ALA A 127 11.40 -17.27 -2.52
C ALA A 127 12.71 -16.67 -1.97
N ASP A 128 13.87 -17.01 -2.55
CA ASP A 128 15.16 -16.49 -2.10
C ASP A 128 15.28 -14.99 -2.43
N HIS A 129 14.82 -14.56 -3.62
CA HIS A 129 14.74 -13.15 -3.98
C HIS A 129 13.74 -12.42 -3.10
N ALA A 130 12.59 -13.04 -2.77
CA ALA A 130 11.61 -12.43 -1.88
C ALA A 130 12.18 -12.19 -0.48
N LEU A 131 12.96 -13.15 0.03
CA LEU A 131 13.67 -13.02 1.30
C LEU A 131 14.73 -11.92 1.24
N ALA A 132 15.51 -11.84 0.16
CA ALA A 132 16.49 -10.78 -0.05
C ALA A 132 15.82 -9.40 -0.05
N LEU A 133 14.74 -9.22 -0.81
CA LEU A 133 13.95 -7.98 -0.85
C LEU A 133 13.33 -7.63 0.51
N ALA A 134 12.86 -8.62 1.26
CA ALA A 134 12.29 -8.38 2.59
C ALA A 134 13.34 -7.88 3.59
N ASN A 135 14.56 -8.39 3.48
CA ASN A 135 15.72 -7.98 4.29
C ASN A 135 16.39 -6.69 3.78
N ASP A 136 16.17 -6.32 2.52
CA ASP A 136 16.64 -5.07 1.92
C ASP A 136 15.77 -3.89 2.37
N SER A 137 15.91 -3.57 3.66
CA SER A 137 15.16 -2.50 4.31
C SER A 137 15.94 -1.98 5.50
N GLU A 138 16.13 -0.68 5.58
CA GLU A 138 16.65 -0.01 6.79
C GLU A 138 15.61 -0.03 7.93
N PHE A 139 14.37 -0.43 7.65
CA PHE A 139 13.24 -0.53 8.59
C PHE A 139 12.76 -1.98 8.74
N GLY A 140 12.84 -2.55 9.95
CA GLY A 140 12.52 -3.96 10.23
C GLY A 140 11.39 -4.17 11.23
N LEU A 141 10.18 -3.63 10.99
CA LEU A 141 9.12 -3.66 12.02
C LEU A 141 8.13 -4.83 11.94
N SER A 142 7.72 -5.34 10.76
CA SER A 142 6.85 -6.52 10.66
C SER A 142 6.84 -7.11 9.23
N ALA A 143 6.94 -8.44 9.13
CA ALA A 143 6.75 -9.19 7.88
C ALA A 143 5.67 -10.27 8.09
N THR A 144 4.77 -10.44 7.12
CA THR A 144 3.75 -11.49 7.15
C THR A 144 3.93 -12.39 5.93
N VAL A 145 4.31 -13.65 6.16
CA VAL A 145 4.43 -14.67 5.11
C VAL A 145 3.09 -15.41 5.01
N LEU A 146 2.51 -15.43 3.81
CA LEU A 146 1.30 -16.19 3.51
C LEU A 146 1.67 -17.33 2.57
N HIS A 147 1.75 -18.55 3.09
CA HIS A 147 1.92 -19.77 2.29
C HIS A 147 0.54 -20.43 2.09
N HIS A 148 0.20 -20.78 0.86
CA HIS A 148 -0.98 -21.61 0.59
C HIS A 148 -0.63 -23.07 0.87
N GLN A 149 -1.34 -23.73 1.78
CA GLN A 149 -1.62 -25.16 1.60
C GLN A 149 -2.85 -25.30 0.70
#